data_AF-A0A9X1IRA6-F1
#
_entry.id   AF-A0A9X1IRA6-F1
#
_cell.length_a   1.000
_cell.length_b   1.000
_cell.length_c   1.000
_cell.angle_alpha   90.00
_cell.angle_beta   90.00
_cell.angle_gamma   90.00
#
_symmetry.space_group_name_H-M   'P 1'
#
loop_
_entity.id
_entity.type
_entity.pdbx_description
1 polymer ?
#
loop_
_entity_poly.entity_id
_entity_poly.type
_entity_poly.pdbx_seq_one_letter_code
_entity_poly.pdbx_strand_id
1 'polypeptide(L)'
;MSLALIDDLSAAAAHLRAAMQKADLSDIETAMIRFRTAMDAVQPLGAWRSNAELKARVKTVIAELDSSRMLACLLADLAGLKHAAFAAQNVDAPQALYRPTR
;
A
#
# COMPACT_ATOMS: atom_id res chain seq x y z
N MET A 1 -11.40 19.96 10.30
CA MET A 1 -10.49 18.95 10.89
C MET A 1 -10.67 17.56 10.26
N SER A 2 -11.90 17.07 10.09
CA SER A 2 -12.16 15.75 9.46
C SER A 2 -11.74 15.62 8.00
N LEU A 3 -11.88 16.69 7.20
CA LEU A 3 -11.51 16.65 5.77
C LEU A 3 -9.99 16.50 5.57
N ALA A 4 -9.20 17.27 6.33
CA ALA A 4 -7.73 17.19 6.29
C ALA A 4 -7.20 15.79 6.61
N LEU A 5 -7.81 15.09 7.58
CA LEU A 5 -7.43 13.70 7.90
C LEU A 5 -7.71 12.72 6.75
N ILE A 6 -8.79 12.94 5.98
CA ILE A 6 -9.10 12.12 4.81
C ILE A 6 -8.12 12.44 3.67
N ASP A 7 -7.73 13.71 3.50
CA ASP A 7 -6.72 14.11 2.53
C ASP A 7 -5.34 13.53 2.89
N ASP A 8 -4.97 13.52 4.16
CA ASP A 8 -3.74 12.88 4.65
C ASP A 8 -3.73 11.37 4.36
N LEU A 9 -4.86 10.69 4.53
CA LEU A 9 -5.02 9.29 4.18
C LEU A 9 -4.86 9.05 2.67
N SER A 10 -5.47 9.91 1.84
CA SER A 10 -5.32 9.84 0.37
C SER A 10 -3.86 10.05 -0.03
N ALA A 11 -3.17 11.03 0.54
CA ALA A 11 -1.76 11.30 0.29
C ALA A 11 -0.85 10.12 0.72
N ALA A 12 -1.12 9.52 1.88
CA ALA A 12 -0.37 8.37 2.36
C ALA A 12 -0.58 7.13 1.46
N ALA A 13 -1.81 6.90 0.98
CA ALA A 13 -2.11 5.83 0.04
C ALA A 13 -1.41 6.04 -1.32
N ALA A 14 -1.37 7.28 -1.82
CA ALA A 14 -0.68 7.63 -3.05
C ALA A 14 0.84 7.44 -2.95
N HIS A 15 1.44 7.83 -1.81
CA HIS A 15 2.86 7.60 -1.52
C HIS A 15 3.18 6.10 -1.51
N LEU A 16 2.39 5.29 -0.79
CA LEU A 16 2.57 3.83 -0.75
C LEU A 16 2.49 3.20 -2.14
N ARG A 17 1.53 3.65 -2.97
CA ARG A 17 1.41 3.18 -4.36
C ARG A 17 2.66 3.50 -5.18
N ALA A 18 3.18 4.72 -5.06
CA ALA A 18 4.39 5.13 -5.77
C ALA A 18 5.62 4.32 -5.32
N ALA A 19 5.76 4.06 -4.02
CA ALA A 19 6.84 3.23 -3.48
C ALA A 19 6.78 1.79 -4.01
N MET A 20 5.58 1.18 -4.03
CA MET A 20 5.36 -0.15 -4.61
C MET A 20 5.74 -0.22 -6.10
N GLN A 21 5.37 0.80 -6.89
CA GLN A 21 5.70 0.85 -8.31
C GLN A 21 7.21 0.97 -8.58
N LYS A 22 7.94 1.65 -7.68
CA LYS A 22 9.41 1.77 -7.76
C LYS A 22 10.15 0.53 -7.25
N ALA A 23 9.44 -0.40 -6.59
CA ALA A 23 10.02 -1.56 -5.91
C ALA A 23 11.12 -1.19 -4.89
N ASP A 24 10.97 -0.05 -4.22
CA ASP A 24 11.89 0.39 -3.16
C ASP A 24 11.38 -0.08 -1.80
N LEU A 25 12.04 -1.09 -1.22
CA LEU A 25 11.63 -1.70 0.04
C LEU A 25 11.62 -0.69 1.21
N SER A 26 12.61 0.19 1.27
CA SER A 26 12.72 1.17 2.38
C SER A 26 11.62 2.22 2.29
N ASP A 27 11.31 2.68 1.07
CA ASP A 27 10.21 3.61 0.84
C ASP A 27 8.85 2.94 1.10
N ILE A 28 8.70 1.65 0.76
CA ILE A 28 7.48 0.87 1.05
C ILE A 28 7.24 0.77 2.56
N GLU A 29 8.26 0.42 3.35
CA GLU A 29 8.14 0.32 4.82
C GLU A 29 7.74 1.66 5.44
N THR A 30 8.39 2.75 5.01
CA THR A 30 8.08 4.11 5.47
C THR A 30 6.65 4.51 5.09
N ALA A 31 6.26 4.28 3.84
CA ALA A 31 4.93 4.61 3.36
C ALA A 31 3.83 3.76 4.03
N MET A 32 4.11 2.50 4.37
CA MET A 32 3.22 1.62 5.13
C MET A 32 2.95 2.15 6.55
N ILE A 33 3.99 2.61 7.25
CA ILE A 33 3.84 3.21 8.59
C ILE A 33 2.94 4.45 8.49
N ARG A 34 3.25 5.35 7.55
CA ARG A 34 2.47 6.57 7.34
C ARG A 34 1.00 6.28 6.99
N PHE A 35 0.79 5.30 6.12
CA PHE A 35 -0.56 4.86 5.72
C PHE A 35 -1.34 4.35 6.92
N ARG A 36 -0.73 3.52 7.77
CA ARG A 36 -1.37 3.00 8.98
C ARG A 36 -1.74 4.11 9.96
N THR A 37 -0.83 5.05 10.22
CA THR A 37 -1.10 6.21 11.08
C THR A 37 -2.27 7.04 10.56
N ALA A 38 -2.34 7.29 9.25
CA ALA A 38 -3.43 8.04 8.65
C ALA A 38 -4.77 7.29 8.73
N MET A 39 -4.77 5.96 8.54
CA MET A 39 -5.98 5.14 8.73
C MET A 39 -6.50 5.18 10.16
N ASP A 40 -5.62 5.01 11.14
CA ASP A 40 -5.97 5.02 12.57
C ASP A 40 -6.58 6.39 12.97
N ALA A 41 -6.10 7.48 12.37
CA ALA A 41 -6.63 8.83 12.59
C ALA A 41 -8.01 9.06 11.95
N VAL A 42 -8.33 8.36 10.84
CA VAL A 42 -9.62 8.46 10.15
C VAL A 42 -10.69 7.55 10.78
N GLN A 43 -10.31 6.39 11.33
CA GLN A 43 -11.22 5.41 11.94
C GLN A 43 -12.23 6.00 12.96
N PRO A 44 -11.84 6.89 13.89
CA PRO A 44 -12.79 7.47 14.86
C PRO A 44 -13.72 8.54 14.27
N LEU A 45 -13.51 8.97 13.03
CA LEU A 45 -14.41 9.95 12.40
C LEU A 45 -15.78 9.30 12.15
N GLY A 46 -16.77 9.62 12.99
CA GLY A 46 -18.18 9.27 12.76
C GLY A 46 -18.92 10.29 11.87
N ALA A 47 -18.32 11.47 11.66
CA ALA A 47 -18.95 12.65 11.06
C ALA A 47 -19.24 12.55 9.55
N TRP A 48 -18.63 11.59 8.84
CA TRP A 48 -18.89 11.36 7.41
C TRP A 48 -20.29 10.81 7.13
N ARG A 49 -21.01 10.30 8.15
CA ARG A 49 -22.40 9.85 8.01
C ARG A 49 -23.37 11.01 7.83
N SER A 50 -23.08 12.17 8.41
CA SER A 50 -23.93 13.36 8.40
C SER A 50 -23.47 14.46 7.45
N ASN A 51 -22.22 14.42 6.98
CA ASN A 51 -21.67 15.41 6.04
C ASN A 51 -21.48 14.80 4.64
N ALA A 52 -22.20 15.35 3.66
CA ALA A 52 -22.19 14.88 2.27
C ALA A 52 -20.84 15.04 1.55
N GLU A 53 -20.10 16.10 1.85
CA GLU A 53 -18.78 16.37 1.28
C GLU A 53 -17.75 15.36 1.77
N LEU A 54 -17.71 15.12 3.10
CA LEU A 54 -16.84 14.08 3.68
C LEU A 54 -17.18 12.70 3.12
N LYS A 55 -18.47 12.39 2.96
CA LYS A 55 -18.93 11.12 2.37
C LYS A 55 -18.45 10.96 0.93
N ALA A 56 -18.53 12.01 0.12
CA ALA A 56 -18.02 11.99 -1.25
C ALA A 56 -16.50 11.77 -1.28
N ARG A 57 -15.76 12.46 -0.42
CA ARG A 57 -14.30 12.32 -0.34
C ARG A 57 -13.86 10.93 0.09
N VAL A 58 -14.48 10.36 1.13
CA VAL A 58 -14.24 8.98 1.57
C VAL A 58 -14.50 7.99 0.43
N LYS A 59 -15.56 8.19 -0.35
CA LYS A 59 -15.86 7.32 -1.50
C LYS A 59 -14.75 7.35 -2.56
N THR A 60 -14.19 8.51 -2.85
CA THR A 60 -13.03 8.64 -3.75
C THR A 60 -11.81 7.90 -3.21
N VAL A 61 -11.51 8.07 -1.92
CA VAL A 61 -10.38 7.39 -1.27
C VAL A 61 -10.56 5.86 -1.30
N ILE A 62 -11.77 5.35 -1.08
CA ILE A 62 -12.05 3.90 -1.19
C ILE A 62 -11.70 3.38 -2.60
N ALA A 63 -12.12 4.08 -3.65
CA ALA A 63 -11.81 3.67 -5.02
C ALA A 63 -10.29 3.67 -5.30
N GLU A 64 -9.56 4.67 -4.78
CA GLU A 64 -8.10 4.71 -4.85
C GLU A 64 -7.47 3.52 -4.09
N LEU A 65 -7.97 3.19 -2.90
CA LEU A 65 -7.47 2.07 -2.11
C LEU A 65 -7.70 0.72 -2.80
N ASP A 66 -8.86 0.51 -3.43
CA ASP A 66 -9.12 -0.69 -4.21
C ASP A 66 -8.15 -0.83 -5.39
N SER A 67 -7.86 0.27 -6.08
CA SER A 67 -6.83 0.29 -7.13
C SER A 67 -5.44 -0.07 -6.60
N SER A 68 -5.04 0.48 -5.45
CA SER A 68 -3.77 0.13 -4.79
C SER A 68 -3.71 -1.34 -4.40
N ARG A 69 -4.81 -1.89 -3.87
CA ARG A 69 -4.91 -3.29 -3.48
C ARG A 69 -4.72 -4.22 -4.68
N MET A 70 -5.36 -3.91 -5.81
CA MET A 70 -5.19 -4.67 -7.05
C MET A 70 -3.74 -4.65 -7.55
N LEU A 71 -3.09 -3.47 -7.52
CA LEU A 71 -1.68 -3.34 -7.89
C LEU A 71 -0.78 -4.22 -6.99
N ALA A 72 -1.01 -4.20 -5.67
CA ALA A 72 -0.24 -5.00 -4.72
C ALA A 72 -0.39 -6.50 -4.99
N CYS A 73 -1.60 -6.99 -5.25
CA CYS A 73 -1.83 -8.38 -5.64
C CYS A 73 -1.09 -8.74 -6.94
N LEU A 74 -1.18 -7.90 -7.98
CA LEU A 74 -0.50 -8.13 -9.25
C LEU A 74 1.03 -8.19 -9.07
N LEU A 75 1.60 -7.29 -8.27
CA LEU A 75 3.04 -7.27 -7.99
C LEU A 75 3.47 -8.52 -7.20
N ALA A 76 2.64 -8.98 -6.25
CA ALA A 76 2.89 -10.21 -5.51
C ALA A 76 2.86 -11.45 -6.43
N ASP A 77 1.89 -11.55 -7.33
CA ASP A 77 1.80 -12.63 -8.32
C ASP A 77 3.02 -12.64 -9.25
N LEU A 78 3.42 -11.46 -9.74
CA LEU A 78 4.61 -11.34 -10.58
C LEU A 78 5.89 -11.75 -9.84
N ALA A 79 6.03 -11.38 -8.56
CA ALA A 79 7.14 -11.82 -7.74
C ALA A 79 7.13 -13.35 -7.59
N GLY A 80 5.97 -13.95 -7.29
CA GLY A 80 5.80 -15.41 -7.20
C GLY A 80 6.21 -16.14 -8.48
N LEU A 81 5.78 -15.64 -9.65
CA LEU A 81 6.14 -16.21 -10.95
C LEU A 81 7.66 -16.13 -11.20
N LYS A 82 8.30 -15.00 -10.86
CA LYS A 82 9.76 -14.86 -10.99
C LYS A 82 10.50 -15.83 -10.07
N HIS A 83 10.06 -15.97 -8.83
CA HIS A 83 10.65 -16.93 -7.89
C HIS A 83 10.53 -18.38 -8.39
N ALA A 84 9.37 -18.77 -8.89
CA ALA A 84 9.15 -20.11 -9.46
C ALA A 84 10.05 -20.35 -10.69
N ALA A 85 10.17 -19.35 -11.58
CA ALA A 85 11.05 -19.44 -12.75
C ALA A 85 12.53 -19.58 -12.35
N PHE A 86 12.99 -18.86 -11.33
CA PHE A 86 14.36 -19.01 -10.81
C PHE A 86 14.59 -20.39 -10.17
N ALA A 87 13.65 -20.87 -9.35
CA ALA A 87 13.75 -22.17 -8.71
C ALA A 87 13.76 -23.34 -9.73
N ALA A 88 12.99 -23.22 -10.82
CA ALA A 88 12.97 -24.21 -11.90
C ALA A 88 14.31 -24.30 -12.67
N GLN A 89 15.08 -23.21 -12.70
CA GLN A 89 16.39 -23.17 -13.37
C GLN A 89 17.55 -23.61 -12.45
N ASN A 90 17.40 -23.47 -11.14
CA ASN A 90 18.39 -23.89 -10.14
C ASN A 90 17.70 -24.14 -8.80
N VAL A 91 17.59 -25.42 -8.40
CA VAL A 91 16.98 -25.84 -7.12
C VAL A 91 17.68 -25.20 -5.91
N ASP A 92 19.00 -24.97 -6.02
CA ASP A 92 19.84 -24.37 -4.97
C ASP A 92 20.19 -22.88 -5.21
N ALA A 93 19.47 -22.19 -6.11
CA ALA A 93 19.76 -20.77 -6.36
C ALA A 93 19.52 -19.95 -5.07
N PRO A 94 20.53 -19.22 -4.56
CA PRO A 94 20.35 -18.38 -3.39
C PRO A 94 19.36 -17.25 -3.72
N GLN A 95 18.17 -17.34 -3.13
CA GLN A 95 17.14 -16.31 -3.19
C GLN A 95 17.66 -15.05 -2.51
N ALA A 96 17.87 -13.97 -3.26
CA ALA A 96 18.48 -12.74 -2.75
C ALA A 96 17.73 -12.14 -1.54
N LEU A 97 16.42 -12.41 -1.42
CA LEU A 97 15.55 -11.98 -0.32
C LEU A 97 15.85 -12.66 1.03
N TYR A 98 16.56 -13.79 1.05
CA TYR A 98 16.86 -14.54 2.28
C TYR A 98 18.34 -14.57 2.64
N ARG A 99 19.16 -13.70 2.04
CA ARG A 99 20.57 -13.59 2.47
C ARG A 99 20.60 -13.08 3.92
N PRO A 100 21.21 -13.81 4.86
CA PRO A 100 21.46 -13.25 6.18
C PRO A 100 22.39 -12.06 5.99
N THR A 101 21.97 -10.88 6.44
CA THR A 101 22.88 -9.75 6.65
C THR A 101 23.95 -10.23 7.63
N ARG A 102 25.17 -10.40 7.12
CA ARG A 102 26.36 -10.74 7.89
C ARG A 102 26.86 -9.52 8.65
#